data_AF-A0A7X1GX39-F1
#
_entry.id   AF-A0A7X1GX39-F1
#
_cell.length_a   1.000
_cell.length_b   1.000
_cell.length_c   1.000
_cell.angle_alpha   90.00
_cell.angle_beta   90.00
_cell.angle_gamma   90.00
#
_symmetry.space_group_name_H-M   'P 1'
#
loop_
_entity.id
_entity.type
_entity.pdbx_description
1 polymer ?
#
loop_
_entity_poly.entity_id
_entity_poly.type
_entity_poly.pdbx_seq_one_letter_code
_entity_poly.pdbx_strand_id
1 'polypeptide(L)'
;MTSPHRGVPGRDDRSFEYVHRGLDREVTAIGGHYRFDREVQIAFRGQQVLYLCGYALYDTSCCGLGGCGYALVQGVVDRWQYRHDPEGFPITRLAVIDDPDCQRELDRLIQDQEAVSQVIFRSWLSPGEQKA
;
A
#
# COMPACT_ATOMS: atom_id res chain seq x y z
N MET A 1 -10.25 27.13 -22.51
CA MET A 1 -9.65 25.82 -22.81
C MET A 1 -8.19 25.86 -22.42
N THR A 2 -7.86 25.33 -21.24
CA THR A 2 -6.57 24.74 -20.81
C THR A 2 -6.71 24.53 -19.30
N SER A 3 -7.09 23.32 -18.89
CA SER A 3 -7.00 22.89 -17.49
C SER A 3 -5.56 22.39 -17.29
N PRO A 4 -4.68 23.08 -16.54
CA PRO A 4 -3.32 22.64 -16.37
C PRO A 4 -3.21 21.79 -15.11
N HIS A 5 -2.70 20.58 -15.29
CA HIS A 5 -2.29 19.60 -14.27
C HIS A 5 -3.42 18.73 -13.68
N ARG A 6 -3.76 17.66 -14.40
CA ARG A 6 -4.19 16.41 -13.78
C ARG A 6 -3.03 15.97 -12.86
N GLY A 7 -3.19 16.13 -11.55
CA GLY A 7 -2.10 16.07 -10.55
C GLY A 7 -1.24 14.80 -10.67
N VAL A 8 0.08 14.99 -10.70
CA VAL A 8 1.03 13.88 -10.61
C VAL A 8 0.98 13.35 -9.17
N PRO A 9 0.64 12.09 -8.92
CA PRO A 9 0.62 11.53 -7.57
C PRO A 9 2.03 11.59 -6.95
N GLY A 10 2.13 11.97 -5.68
CA GLY A 10 3.42 12.08 -4.99
C GLY A 10 4.26 13.30 -5.38
N ARG A 11 3.63 14.42 -5.76
CA ARG A 11 4.32 15.70 -6.00
C ARG A 11 4.71 16.44 -4.70
N ASP A 12 4.46 15.83 -3.53
CA ASP A 12 4.94 16.33 -2.25
C ASP A 12 6.34 15.78 -1.94
N ASP A 13 7.23 16.59 -1.34
CA ASP A 13 8.63 16.21 -0.99
C ASP A 13 8.68 15.15 0.13
N ARG A 14 7.51 14.75 0.65
CA ARG A 14 7.37 13.70 1.65
C ARG A 14 7.61 12.33 1.04
N SER A 15 8.85 11.88 1.16
CA SER A 15 9.27 10.52 0.86
C SER A 15 9.63 9.74 2.13
N PHE A 16 9.52 8.42 2.06
CA PHE A 16 9.90 7.50 3.13
C PHE A 16 10.45 6.20 2.55
N GLU A 17 11.13 5.44 3.41
CA GLU A 17 11.70 4.15 3.04
C GLU A 17 10.75 3.00 3.39
N TYR A 18 10.55 2.11 2.44
CA TYR A 18 9.81 0.87 2.58
C TYR A 18 10.79 -0.30 2.45
N VAL A 19 10.84 -1.13 3.48
CA VAL A 19 11.66 -2.35 3.50
C VAL A 19 10.82 -3.51 2.98
N HIS A 20 11.30 -4.17 1.92
CA HIS A 20 10.69 -5.36 1.34
C HIS A 20 10.96 -6.57 2.23
N ARG A 21 10.12 -6.74 3.25
CA ARG A 21 10.15 -7.95 4.08
C ARG A 21 9.40 -9.07 3.35
N GLY A 22 9.76 -10.31 3.65
CA GLY A 22 9.01 -11.48 3.17
C GLY A 22 7.53 -11.30 3.49
N LEU A 23 6.69 -11.39 2.46
CA LEU A 23 5.25 -11.56 2.60
C LEU A 23 4.98 -12.96 3.18
N ASP A 24 3.75 -13.27 3.58
CA ASP A 24 3.38 -14.53 4.26
C ASP A 24 3.58 -14.57 5.79
N ARG A 25 3.67 -13.42 6.46
CA ARG A 25 3.55 -13.37 7.93
C ARG A 25 2.09 -13.22 8.32
N GLU A 26 1.51 -14.30 8.83
CA GLU A 26 0.18 -14.26 9.44
C GLU A 26 0.21 -13.35 10.67
N VAL A 27 -0.72 -12.40 10.74
CA VAL A 27 -0.95 -11.60 11.94
C VAL A 27 -2.29 -12.01 12.52
N THR A 28 -2.23 -12.69 13.66
CA THR A 28 -3.42 -13.09 14.42
C THR A 28 -3.92 -11.92 15.25
N ALA A 29 -5.21 -11.63 15.14
CA ALA A 29 -5.96 -10.72 15.98
C ALA A 29 -7.03 -11.49 16.78
N ILE A 30 -7.63 -10.87 17.79
CA ILE A 30 -8.59 -11.51 18.71
C ILE A 30 -9.79 -12.14 17.97
N GLY A 31 -10.16 -11.61 16.79
CA GLY A 31 -11.32 -12.08 15.99
C GLY A 31 -10.98 -12.74 14.66
N GLY A 32 -9.71 -13.06 14.38
CA GLY A 32 -9.30 -13.69 13.13
C GLY A 32 -7.83 -13.45 12.79
N HIS A 33 -7.45 -13.65 11.54
CA HIS A 33 -6.08 -13.43 11.08
C HIS A 33 -6.05 -12.70 9.75
N TYR A 34 -4.99 -11.92 9.50
CA TYR A 34 -4.78 -11.28 8.19
C TYR A 34 -3.38 -11.56 7.65
N ARG A 35 -3.28 -11.57 6.33
CA ARG A 35 -2.04 -11.86 5.61
C ARG A 35 -1.93 -11.00 4.35
N PHE A 36 -0.73 -10.49 4.07
CA PHE A 36 -0.37 -10.03 2.73
C PHE A 36 0.25 -11.19 1.95
N ASP A 37 -0.27 -11.46 0.76
CA ASP A 37 0.20 -12.54 -0.11
C ASP A 37 1.04 -12.03 -1.29
N ARG A 38 0.83 -10.78 -1.73
CA ARG A 38 1.50 -10.21 -2.90
C ARG A 38 1.88 -8.76 -2.71
N GLU A 39 2.99 -8.39 -3.32
CA GLU A 39 3.43 -7.01 -3.52
C GLU A 39 3.33 -6.72 -5.02
N VAL A 40 2.65 -5.63 -5.36
CA VAL A 40 2.30 -5.31 -6.75
C VAL A 40 2.71 -3.88 -7.08
N GLN A 41 3.30 -3.70 -8.27
CA GLN A 41 3.54 -2.40 -8.88
C GLN A 41 2.55 -2.18 -10.01
N ILE A 42 1.96 -0.99 -10.07
CA ILE A 42 1.04 -0.59 -11.12
C ILE A 42 1.42 0.76 -11.71
N ALA A 43 1.29 0.87 -13.03
CA ALA A 43 1.42 2.14 -13.72
C ALA A 43 0.16 3.01 -13.49
N PHE A 44 0.35 4.20 -12.92
CA PHE A 44 -0.71 5.18 -12.71
C PHE A 44 -0.19 6.59 -13.03
N ARG A 45 -0.86 7.29 -13.96
CA ARG A 45 -0.51 8.66 -14.41
C ARG A 45 0.98 8.83 -14.80
N GLY A 46 1.59 7.78 -15.35
CA GLY A 46 3.00 7.78 -15.79
C GLY A 46 4.02 7.49 -14.69
N GLN A 47 3.58 7.15 -13.48
CA GLN A 47 4.43 6.72 -12.37
C GLN A 47 4.09 5.29 -11.95
N GLN A 48 4.97 4.68 -11.15
CA GLN A 48 4.73 3.36 -10.55
C GLN A 48 4.19 3.54 -9.14
N VAL A 49 3.11 2.87 -8.80
CA VAL A 49 2.54 2.83 -7.45
C VAL A 49 2.75 1.44 -6.88
N LEU A 50 3.27 1.37 -5.65
CA LEU A 50 3.44 0.14 -4.91
C LEU A 50 2.26 -0.08 -3.97
N TYR A 51 1.69 -1.28 -3.99
CA TYR A 51 0.68 -1.70 -3.03
C TYR A 51 0.82 -3.18 -2.68
N LEU A 52 0.24 -3.57 -1.55
CA LEU A 52 0.22 -4.95 -1.07
C LEU A 52 -1.19 -5.50 -1.18
N CYS A 53 -1.34 -6.72 -1.67
CA CYS A 53 -2.61 -7.46 -1.64
C CYS A 53 -2.60 -8.45 -0.49
N GLY A 54 -3.75 -8.58 0.15
CA GLY A 54 -3.93 -9.54 1.21
C GLY A 54 -5.39 -9.89 1.40
N TYR A 55 -5.62 -10.75 2.39
CA TYR A 55 -6.95 -11.10 2.83
C TYR A 55 -7.00 -11.20 4.36
N ALA A 56 -8.16 -10.88 4.91
CA ALA A 56 -8.49 -11.10 6.31
C ALA A 56 -9.50 -12.24 6.39
N LEU A 57 -9.30 -13.15 7.32
CA LEU A 57 -10.24 -14.21 7.66
C LEU A 57 -10.78 -13.98 9.07
N TYR A 58 -12.10 -14.00 9.20
CA TYR A 58 -12.85 -13.90 10.44
C TYR A 58 -13.34 -15.31 10.80
N ASP A 59 -12.43 -16.19 11.20
CA ASP A 59 -12.70 -17.62 11.44
C ASP A 59 -12.90 -17.97 12.93
N THR A 60 -12.53 -17.06 13.82
CA THR A 60 -12.72 -17.20 15.28
C THR A 60 -13.85 -16.33 15.82
N SER A 61 -14.61 -15.67 14.94
CA SER A 61 -15.71 -14.77 15.34
C SER A 61 -16.98 -15.55 15.72
N CYS A 62 -17.65 -15.16 16.81
CA CYS A 62 -18.87 -15.84 17.29
C CYS A 62 -20.09 -15.70 16.35
N CYS A 63 -19.99 -14.85 15.33
CA CYS A 63 -21.07 -14.53 14.40
C CYS A 63 -20.91 -15.19 13.03
N GLY A 64 -19.92 -16.07 12.83
CA GLY A 64 -19.74 -16.88 11.62
C GLY A 64 -18.37 -16.75 10.95
N LEU A 65 -18.18 -17.55 9.89
CA LEU A 65 -17.00 -17.53 9.03
C LEU A 65 -17.16 -16.47 7.94
N GLY A 66 -16.15 -15.61 7.77
CA GLY A 66 -16.12 -14.64 6.68
C GLY A 66 -14.69 -14.24 6.32
N GLY A 67 -14.55 -13.47 5.24
CA GLY A 67 -13.27 -12.87 4.89
C GLY A 67 -13.42 -11.73 3.90
N CYS A 68 -12.38 -10.91 3.77
CA CYS A 68 -12.31 -9.85 2.76
C CYS A 68 -10.91 -9.78 2.15
N GLY A 69 -10.86 -9.59 0.83
CA GLY A 69 -9.63 -9.19 0.16
C GLY A 69 -9.43 -7.69 0.33
N TYR A 70 -8.21 -7.26 0.61
CA TYR A 70 -7.86 -5.87 0.74
C TYR A 70 -6.53 -5.56 0.06
N ALA A 71 -6.38 -4.31 -0.37
CA ALA A 71 -5.13 -3.76 -0.86
C ALA A 71 -4.65 -2.63 0.05
N LEU A 72 -3.36 -2.61 0.38
CA LEU A 72 -2.71 -1.52 1.11
C LEU A 72 -1.78 -0.77 0.17
N VAL A 73 -2.17 0.44 -0.23
CA VAL A 73 -1.36 1.33 -1.06
C VAL A 73 -0.25 1.93 -0.23
N GLN A 74 0.99 1.62 -0.61
CA GLN A 74 2.18 2.08 0.08
C GLN A 74 2.56 3.49 -0.37
N GLY A 75 2.62 3.73 -1.69
CA GLY A 75 2.95 5.04 -2.24
C GLY A 75 3.47 4.97 -3.67
N VAL A 76 3.92 6.11 -4.20
CA VAL A 76 4.54 6.18 -5.53
C VAL A 76 6.02 5.82 -5.45
N VAL A 77 6.50 4.93 -6.31
CA VAL A 77 7.90 4.54 -6.39
C VAL A 77 8.73 5.69 -6.94
N ASP A 78 9.62 6.21 -6.10
CA ASP A 78 10.63 7.20 -6.46
C ASP A 78 11.97 6.49 -6.76
N ARG A 79 12.41 5.58 -5.89
CA ARG A 79 13.59 4.72 -6.15
C ARG A 79 13.32 3.27 -5.76
N TRP A 80 13.29 2.40 -6.76
CA TRP A 80 13.07 0.97 -6.57
C TRP A 80 14.31 0.25 -6.05
N GLN A 81 14.17 -0.50 -4.95
CA GLN A 81 15.18 -1.43 -4.39
C GLN A 81 16.62 -0.91 -4.46
N TYR A 82 16.82 0.36 -4.07
CA TYR A 82 18.06 1.10 -4.32
C TYR A 82 19.17 0.81 -3.30
N ARG A 83 18.82 0.12 -2.20
CA ARG A 83 19.76 -0.34 -1.18
C ARG A 83 19.15 -1.51 -0.40
N HIS A 84 19.92 -2.04 0.55
CA HIS A 84 19.46 -3.04 1.50
C HIS A 84 19.56 -2.49 2.94
N ASP A 85 18.72 -3.00 3.84
CA ASP A 85 18.83 -2.75 5.28
C ASP A 85 19.96 -3.61 5.90
N PRO A 86 20.27 -3.45 7.21
CA PRO A 86 21.29 -4.26 7.88
C PRO A 86 21.01 -5.77 7.92
N GLU A 87 19.75 -6.17 7.76
CA GLU A 87 19.31 -7.58 7.71
C GLU A 87 19.38 -8.15 6.27
N GLY A 88 19.72 -7.32 5.27
CA GLY A 88 19.84 -7.70 3.87
C GLY A 88 18.54 -7.60 3.07
N PHE A 89 17.48 -6.97 3.60
CA PHE A 89 16.22 -6.79 2.87
C PHE A 89 16.29 -5.57 1.94
N PRO A 90 15.75 -5.66 0.71
CA PRO A 90 15.71 -4.52 -0.21
C PRO A 90 14.92 -3.34 0.35
N ILE A 91 15.31 -2.11 -0.01
CA ILE A 91 14.64 -0.87 0.38
C ILE A 91 14.22 -0.10 -0.87
N THR A 92 12.94 0.29 -0.92
CA THR A 92 12.38 1.20 -1.92
C THR A 92 12.02 2.54 -1.28
N ARG A 93 12.32 3.64 -1.98
CA ARG A 93 11.90 4.99 -1.60
C ARG A 93 10.55 5.27 -2.25
N LEU A 94 9.58 5.65 -1.43
CA LEU A 94 8.21 5.95 -1.84
C LEU A 94 7.85 7.39 -1.53
N ALA A 95 7.06 8.02 -2.39
CA ALA A 95 6.40 9.30 -2.13
C ALA A 95 4.95 9.09 -1.66
N VAL A 96 4.49 9.95 -0.75
CA VAL A 96 3.12 9.90 -0.19
C VAL A 96 2.09 10.26 -1.27
N ILE A 97 0.92 9.61 -1.22
CA ILE A 97 -0.24 9.95 -2.07
C ILE A 97 -1.30 10.61 -1.18
N ASP A 98 -1.38 11.94 -1.20
CA ASP A 98 -2.30 12.74 -0.38
C ASP A 98 -3.45 13.39 -1.17
N ASP A 99 -3.28 13.56 -2.48
CA ASP A 99 -4.30 14.08 -3.39
C ASP A 99 -5.55 13.16 -3.39
N PRO A 100 -6.72 13.64 -2.95
CA PRO A 100 -7.92 12.83 -2.83
C PRO A 100 -8.45 12.32 -4.17
N ASP A 101 -8.18 13.02 -5.28
CA ASP A 101 -8.62 12.61 -6.61
C ASP A 101 -7.76 11.43 -7.10
N CYS A 102 -6.46 11.49 -6.85
CA CYS A 102 -5.52 10.39 -7.10
C CYS A 102 -5.90 9.16 -6.28
N GLN A 103 -6.21 9.32 -5.00
CA GLN A 103 -6.65 8.20 -4.15
C GLN A 103 -7.92 7.56 -4.68
N ARG A 104 -8.95 8.33 -5.03
CA ARG A 104 -10.21 7.79 -5.58
C ARG A 104 -10.03 7.08 -6.92
N GLU A 105 -9.14 7.56 -7.78
CA GLU A 105 -8.84 6.91 -9.07
C GLU A 105 -8.06 5.60 -8.87
N LEU A 106 -7.05 5.61 -8.00
CA LEU A 106 -6.27 4.41 -7.65
C LEU A 106 -7.13 3.36 -6.96
N ASP A 107 -8.02 3.77 -6.07
CA ASP A 107 -8.97 2.89 -5.38
C ASP A 107 -9.77 2.06 -6.39
N ARG A 108 -10.40 2.73 -7.37
CA ARG A 108 -11.18 2.05 -8.42
C ARG A 108 -10.31 1.14 -9.28
N LEU A 109 -9.14 1.63 -9.70
CA LEU A 109 -8.23 0.87 -10.54
C LEU A 109 -7.78 -0.43 -9.87
N ILE A 110 -7.44 -0.38 -8.58
CA ILE A 110 -7.01 -1.56 -7.82
C ILE A 110 -8.18 -2.51 -7.56
N GLN A 111 -9.36 -2.00 -7.22
CA GLN A 111 -10.57 -2.83 -7.05
C GLN A 111 -10.92 -3.61 -8.33
N ASP A 112 -10.85 -2.94 -9.49
CA ASP A 112 -11.13 -3.54 -10.79
C ASP A 112 -10.13 -4.66 -11.14
N GLN A 113 -8.89 -4.58 -10.67
CA GLN A 113 -7.83 -5.55 -11.00
C GLN A 113 -7.70 -6.70 -10.00
N GLU A 114 -7.86 -6.45 -8.71
CA GLU A 114 -7.43 -7.39 -7.66
C GLU A 114 -8.59 -8.10 -6.95
N ALA A 115 -9.85 -7.86 -7.38
CA ALA A 115 -11.06 -8.42 -6.76
C ALA A 115 -11.10 -8.21 -5.23
N VAL A 116 -10.53 -7.09 -4.78
CA VAL A 116 -10.52 -6.67 -3.37
C VAL A 116 -11.75 -5.82 -3.05
N SER A 117 -12.27 -5.94 -1.84
CA SER A 117 -13.41 -5.13 -1.40
C SER A 117 -12.98 -3.84 -0.68
N GLN A 118 -11.69 -3.70 -0.37
CA GLN A 118 -11.14 -2.55 0.34
C GLN A 118 -9.79 -2.15 -0.22
N VAL A 119 -9.59 -0.85 -0.44
CA VAL A 119 -8.28 -0.26 -0.72
C VAL A 119 -7.98 0.75 0.38
N ILE A 120 -6.87 0.54 1.06
CA ILE A 120 -6.44 1.34 2.20
C ILE A 120 -5.21 2.13 1.76
N PHE A 121 -5.21 3.43 1.96
CA PHE A 121 -4.04 4.27 1.74
C PHE A 121 -3.28 4.41 3.05
N ARG A 122 -1.96 4.23 3.00
CA ARG A 122 -1.09 4.38 4.16
C ARG A 122 -1.13 5.83 4.68
N SER A 123 -1.92 6.07 5.74
CA SER A 123 -2.21 7.42 6.27
C SER A 123 -1.46 7.76 7.58
N TRP A 124 -0.87 6.77 8.25
CA TRP A 124 -0.27 6.93 9.59
C TRP A 124 1.21 7.33 9.60
N LEU A 125 1.80 7.68 8.46
CA LEU A 125 3.15 8.27 8.43
C LEU A 125 3.06 9.77 8.74
N SER A 126 2.85 10.09 10.01
CA SER A 126 3.41 11.33 10.55
C SER A 126 4.94 11.21 10.43
N PRO A 127 5.65 12.23 9.92
CA PRO A 127 7.11 12.23 9.94
C PRO A 127 7.59 12.30 11.40
N GLY A 128 7.75 11.15 12.05
CA GLY A 128 8.09 11.11 13.48
C GLY A 128 8.39 9.74 14.10
N GLU A 129 7.79 8.63 13.62
CA GLU A 129 7.94 7.33 14.31
C GLU A 129 8.82 6.33 13.56
N GLN A 130 10.04 6.76 13.23
CA GLN A 130 11.18 5.86 13.14
C GLN A 130 12.26 6.36 14.09
N LYS A 131 12.18 5.94 15.35
CA LYS A 131 13.31 6.04 16.28
C LYS A 131 13.43 4.76 17.11
N ALA A 132 14.55 4.08 16.81
CA ALA A 132 15.37 3.21 17.65
C ALA A 132 14.71 1.98 18.29
#